data_AF-A0A512B9Q3-F1
#
_entry.id   AF-A0A512B9Q3-F1
#
_cell.length_a   1.000
_cell.length_b   1.000
_cell.length_c   1.000
_cell.angle_alpha   90.00
_cell.angle_beta   90.00
_cell.angle_gamma   90.00
#
_symmetry.space_group_name_H-M   'P 1'
#
loop_
_entity.id
_entity.type
_entity.pdbx_description
1 polymer ?
#
loop_
_entity_poly.entity_id
_entity_poly.type
_entity_poly.pdbx_seq_one_letter_code
_entity_poly.pdbx_strand_id
1 'polypeptide(L)'
;MSEVVLQAIVDKLEAIEIALLKQQTMPIDDEVPRSTLIKLEAFKSELSMIAAKVRISNERLNEIWERLDSYILKRDEHVKNSVTYHLHLNKSLRISLALFICLVVLLITCMNTYNSTKQFEANDIKYRALKMSGGKNLVRLLYYIDSSYNFNPDSLRQTTIQQEDRLAEQTKLLRLAGEKERDAEELKAKAKESR
;
A
#
# COMPACT_ATOMS: atom_id res chain seq x y z
N MET A 1 20.17 24.59 39.70
CA MET A 1 21.63 24.61 39.96
C MET A 1 22.14 25.91 40.58
N SER A 2 21.67 27.09 40.14
CA SER A 2 22.13 28.39 40.67
C SER A 2 21.84 28.62 42.18
N GLU A 3 20.69 28.20 42.69
CA GLU A 3 20.26 28.43 44.08
C GLU A 3 21.10 27.67 45.12
N VAL A 4 21.50 26.43 44.80
CA VAL A 4 22.35 25.61 45.67
C VAL A 4 23.75 26.22 45.81
N VAL A 5 24.26 26.82 44.73
CA VAL A 5 25.58 27.48 44.73
C VAL A 5 25.54 28.78 45.52
N LEU A 6 24.46 29.57 45.40
CA LEU A 6 24.31 30.80 46.14
C LEU A 6 24.16 30.54 47.65
N GLN A 7 23.34 29.55 48.02
CA GLN A 7 23.17 29.13 49.41
C GLN A 7 24.49 28.63 50.01
N ALA A 8 25.24 27.83 49.26
CA ALA A 8 26.55 27.33 49.70
C ALA A 8 27.58 28.46 49.90
N ILE A 9 27.52 29.54 49.13
CA ILE A 9 28.40 30.71 49.31
C ILE A 9 28.02 31.47 50.59
N VAL A 10 26.72 31.63 50.88
CA VAL A 10 26.25 32.28 52.11
C VAL A 10 26.67 31.47 53.35
N ASP A 11 26.46 30.15 53.34
CA ASP A 11 26.82 29.28 54.46
C ASP A 11 28.35 29.27 54.72
N LYS A 12 29.17 29.34 53.66
CA LYS A 12 30.63 29.43 53.79
C LYS A 12 31.09 30.78 54.32
N LEU A 13 30.41 31.88 54.00
CA LEU A 13 30.70 33.20 54.57
C LEU A 13 30.36 33.25 56.06
N GLU A 14 29.24 32.67 56.48
CA GLU A 14 28.84 32.60 57.89
C GLU A 14 29.84 31.77 58.72
N ALA A 15 30.35 30.67 58.16
CA ALA A 15 31.42 29.90 58.80
C ALA A 15 32.74 30.69 58.96
N ILE A 16 33.06 31.58 58.01
CA ILE A 16 34.24 32.46 58.08
C ILE A 16 34.05 33.58 59.11
N GLU A 17 32.84 34.15 59.21
CA GLU A 17 32.47 35.14 60.24
C GLU A 17 32.63 34.55 61.65
N ILE A 18 32.12 33.34 61.87
CA ILE A 18 32.28 32.62 63.15
C ILE A 18 33.76 32.30 63.44
N ALA A 19 34.54 31.93 62.42
CA ALA A 19 35.97 31.66 62.57
C ALA A 19 36.77 32.93 62.94
N LEU A 20 36.44 34.07 62.32
CA LEU A 20 37.05 35.37 62.63
C LEU A 20 36.70 35.86 64.03
N LEU A 21 35.44 35.73 64.45
CA LEU A 21 35.01 36.05 65.82
C LEU A 21 35.73 35.18 66.87
N LYS A 22 35.99 33.91 66.54
CA LYS A 22 36.73 33.00 67.43
C LYS A 22 38.22 33.35 67.51
N GLN A 23 38.82 33.85 66.43
CA GLN A 23 40.23 34.26 66.36
C GLN A 23 40.52 35.58 67.11
N GLN A 24 39.50 36.38 67.41
CA GLN A 24 39.60 37.67 68.12
C GLN A 24 39.78 37.55 69.66
N THR A 25 39.97 36.33 70.20
CA THR A 25 40.12 36.08 71.65
C THR A 25 41.57 36.05 72.17
N MET A 26 42.56 36.56 71.42
CA MET A 26 43.90 36.85 71.95
C MET A 26 44.42 38.22 71.50
N PRO A 27 45.12 38.96 72.39
CA PRO A 27 45.23 40.41 72.30
C PRO A 27 46.47 40.82 71.48
N ILE A 28 46.33 41.87 70.67
CA ILE A 28 47.27 43.00 70.50
C ILE A 28 46.75 43.90 69.37
N ASP A 29 46.76 45.19 69.69
CA ASP A 29 46.60 46.41 68.89
C ASP A 29 45.21 46.79 68.33
N ASP A 30 44.67 47.82 68.99
CA ASP A 30 43.44 48.53 68.73
C ASP A 30 43.58 49.42 67.48
N GLU A 31 42.78 49.14 66.44
CA GLU A 31 42.07 50.14 65.60
C GLU A 31 41.52 49.53 64.29
N VAL A 32 41.98 48.34 63.89
CA VAL A 32 41.55 47.70 62.62
C VAL A 32 40.26 46.82 62.67
N PRO A 33 39.74 46.28 63.80
CA PRO A 33 38.68 45.26 63.74
C PRO A 33 37.25 45.74 63.42
N ARG A 34 36.91 47.02 63.64
CA ARG A 34 35.52 47.51 63.47
C ARG A 34 35.18 47.87 62.02
N SER A 35 36.17 48.34 61.24
CA SER A 35 35.93 48.76 59.86
C SER A 35 35.70 47.57 58.90
N THR A 36 36.26 46.40 59.23
CA THR A 36 36.10 45.18 58.45
C THR A 36 34.76 44.48 58.73
N LEU A 37 34.28 44.49 59.98
CA LEU A 37 32.95 44.00 60.34
C LEU A 37 31.83 44.79 59.66
N ILE A 38 31.93 46.13 59.65
CA ILE A 38 30.93 47.00 58.99
C ILE A 38 30.91 46.77 57.47
N LYS A 39 32.08 46.56 56.84
CA LYS A 39 32.16 46.23 55.41
C LYS A 39 31.60 44.84 55.10
N LEU A 40 31.76 43.89 56.01
CA LEU A 40 31.22 42.54 55.86
C LEU A 40 29.69 42.54 55.97
N GLU A 41 29.14 43.30 56.93
CA GLU A 41 27.70 43.45 57.12
C GLU A 41 27.05 44.19 55.94
N ALA A 42 27.70 45.24 55.44
CA ALA A 42 27.29 45.91 54.20
C ALA A 42 27.28 44.95 53.00
N PHE A 43 28.33 44.14 52.84
CA PHE A 43 28.41 43.17 51.75
C PHE A 43 27.38 42.03 51.88
N LYS A 44 27.07 41.58 53.10
CA LYS A 44 26.00 40.62 53.39
C LYS A 44 24.62 41.18 53.01
N SER A 45 24.39 42.47 53.27
CA SER A 45 23.14 43.14 52.90
C SER A 45 22.99 43.34 51.38
N GLU A 46 24.10 43.57 50.67
CA GLU A 46 24.10 43.62 49.21
C GLU A 46 23.85 42.24 48.59
N LEU A 47 24.46 41.18 49.13
CA LEU A 47 24.24 39.80 48.70
C LEU A 47 22.80 39.35 48.96
N SER A 48 22.18 39.73 50.08
CA SER A 48 20.79 39.40 50.36
C SER A 48 19.83 40.14 49.43
N MET A 49 20.13 41.38 49.05
CA MET A 49 19.38 42.12 48.03
C MET A 49 19.52 41.48 46.64
N ILE A 50 20.72 41.03 46.27
CA ILE A 50 20.95 40.33 45.00
C ILE A 50 20.22 38.97 45.00
N ALA A 51 20.29 38.22 46.10
CA ALA A 51 19.56 36.96 46.26
C ALA A 51 18.04 37.17 46.15
N ALA A 52 17.50 38.21 46.78
CA ALA A 52 16.09 38.58 46.67
C ALA A 52 15.72 38.95 45.22
N LYS A 53 16.56 39.71 44.52
CA LYS A 53 16.34 40.10 43.13
C LYS A 53 16.40 38.91 42.16
N VAL A 54 17.29 37.94 42.40
CA VAL A 54 17.36 36.69 41.66
C VAL A 54 16.14 35.80 41.93
N ARG A 55 15.66 35.75 43.18
CA ARG A 55 14.45 35.01 43.57
C ARG A 55 13.20 35.55 42.86
N ILE A 56 13.07 36.88 42.77
CA ILE A 56 12.01 37.56 42.00
C ILE A 56 12.10 37.28 40.49
N SER A 57 13.31 37.10 39.95
CA SER A 57 13.49 36.76 38.54
C SER A 57 13.03 35.33 38.20
N ASN A 58 13.11 34.39 39.15
CA ASN A 58 12.67 33.01 38.94
C ASN A 58 11.15 32.86 38.94
N GLU A 59 10.42 33.63 39.75
CA GLU A 59 8.95 33.67 39.69
C GLU A 59 8.46 34.15 38.31
N ARG A 60 9.10 35.18 37.75
CA ARG A 60 8.79 35.66 36.39
C ARG A 60 9.14 34.63 35.32
N LEU A 61 10.21 33.87 35.48
CA LEU A 61 10.57 32.80 34.54
C LEU A 61 9.59 31.63 34.61
N ASN A 62 9.09 31.29 35.79
CA ASN A 62 8.05 30.27 35.95
C ASN A 62 6.72 30.70 35.32
N GLU A 63 6.33 31.98 35.48
CA GLU A 63 5.14 32.52 34.82
C GLU A 63 5.27 32.51 33.28
N ILE A 64 6.46 32.80 32.76
CA ILE A 64 6.74 32.70 31.32
C ILE A 64 6.68 31.24 30.86
N TRP A 65 7.19 30.29 31.65
CA TRP A 65 7.11 28.86 31.35
C TRP A 65 5.67 28.34 31.33
N GLU A 66 4.84 28.70 32.31
CA GLU A 66 3.42 28.33 32.32
C GLU A 66 2.67 28.90 31.11
N ARG A 67 2.94 30.17 30.77
CA ARG A 67 2.35 30.78 29.56
C ARG A 67 2.79 30.04 28.31
N LEU A 68 4.07 29.71 28.18
CA LEU A 68 4.61 28.99 27.01
C LEU A 68 3.97 27.60 26.86
N ASP A 69 3.81 26.87 27.96
CA ASP A 69 3.20 25.54 27.96
C ASP A 69 1.73 25.61 27.55
N SER A 70 0.99 26.62 28.03
CA SER A 70 -0.40 26.86 27.62
C SER A 70 -0.55 27.19 26.13
N TYR A 71 0.42 27.89 25.53
CA TYR A 71 0.42 28.18 24.09
C TYR A 71 0.75 26.95 23.24
N ILE A 72 1.61 26.06 23.72
CA ILE A 72 1.94 24.80 23.03
C ILE A 72 0.73 23.86 23.05
N LEU A 73 0.08 23.68 24.20
CA LEU A 73 -1.12 22.86 24.34
C LEU A 73 -2.26 23.34 23.43
N LYS A 74 -2.49 24.66 23.35
CA LYS A 74 -3.51 25.25 22.49
C LYS A 74 -3.19 25.14 20.99
N ARG A 75 -1.91 24.97 20.65
CA ARG A 75 -1.47 24.79 19.26
C ARG A 75 -1.78 23.38 18.75
N ASP A 76 -1.54 22.35 19.57
CA ASP A 76 -1.79 20.96 19.17
C ASP A 76 -3.28 20.65 18.96
N GLU A 77 -4.18 21.35 19.65
CA GLU A 77 -5.63 21.20 19.46
C GLU A 77 -6.12 21.75 18.11
N HIS A 78 -5.41 22.74 17.53
CA HIS A 78 -5.82 23.42 16.29
C HIS A 78 -5.19 22.85 15.00
N VAL A 79 -4.37 21.80 15.07
CA VAL A 79 -3.72 21.17 13.89
C VAL A 79 -4.38 19.81 13.55
N LYS A 80 -5.71 19.78 13.54
CA LYS A 80 -6.49 18.76 12.81
C LYS A 80 -7.26 19.41 11.67
N ASN A 81 -6.54 20.04 10.74
CA ASN A 81 -7.09 20.35 9.43
C ASN A 81 -7.13 19.06 8.61
N SER A 82 -8.14 18.20 8.85
CA SER A 82 -8.48 17.15 7.90
C SER A 82 -9.06 17.84 6.66
N VAL A 83 -8.20 18.10 5.67
CA VAL A 83 -8.64 18.53 4.34
C VAL A 83 -9.35 17.34 3.69
N THR A 84 -10.66 17.26 3.89
CA THR A 84 -11.51 16.35 3.13
C THR A 84 -11.59 16.87 1.70
N TYR A 85 -10.75 16.32 0.82
CA TYR A 85 -10.90 16.49 -0.62
C TYR A 85 -12.20 15.81 -1.05
N HIS A 86 -13.29 16.57 -1.06
CA HIS A 86 -14.52 16.15 -1.73
C HIS A 86 -14.24 16.16 -3.23
N LEU A 87 -13.78 15.02 -3.78
CA LEU A 87 -13.81 14.79 -5.22
C LEU A 87 -15.27 14.86 -5.66
N HIS A 88 -15.70 16.04 -6.09
CA HIS A 88 -16.93 16.21 -6.86
C HIS A 88 -16.72 15.53 -8.21
N LEU A 89 -16.91 14.21 -8.24
CA LEU A 89 -17.04 13.45 -9.47
C LEU A 89 -18.27 13.99 -10.18
N ASN A 90 -18.04 14.93 -11.10
CA ASN A 90 -19.06 15.59 -11.89
C ASN A 90 -20.00 14.54 -12.48
N LYS A 91 -21.32 14.75 -12.34
CA LYS A 91 -22.33 13.87 -12.94
C LYS A 91 -22.07 13.62 -14.43
N SER A 92 -21.50 14.61 -15.11
CA SER A 92 -21.01 14.53 -16.49
C SER A 92 -19.97 13.43 -16.72
N LEU A 93 -19.02 13.21 -15.80
CA LEU A 93 -17.98 12.19 -15.94
C LEU A 93 -18.56 10.77 -15.83
N ARG A 94 -19.57 10.58 -14.98
CA ARG A 94 -20.29 9.30 -14.89
C ARG A 94 -21.07 8.99 -16.17
N ILE A 95 -21.73 10.00 -16.74
CA ILE A 95 -22.47 9.87 -18.00
C ILE A 95 -21.49 9.58 -19.15
N SER A 96 -20.37 10.31 -19.21
CA SER A 96 -19.33 10.09 -20.22
C SER A 96 -18.72 8.69 -20.14
N LEU A 97 -18.43 8.19 -18.92
CA LEU A 97 -17.92 6.85 -18.71
C LEU A 97 -18.93 5.78 -19.16
N ALA A 98 -20.20 5.94 -18.80
CA ALA A 98 -21.27 5.02 -19.24
C ALA A 98 -21.41 5.00 -20.76
N LEU A 99 -21.38 6.18 -21.40
CA LEU A 99 -21.48 6.31 -22.85
C LEU A 99 -20.28 5.67 -23.56
N PHE A 100 -19.07 5.84 -23.00
CA PHE A 100 -17.86 5.20 -23.52
C PHE A 100 -17.96 3.68 -23.48
N ILE A 101 -18.41 3.11 -22.37
CA ILE A 101 -18.61 1.66 -22.24
C ILE A 101 -19.64 1.16 -23.27
N CYS A 102 -20.77 1.85 -23.41
CA CYS A 102 -21.78 1.49 -24.42
C CYS A 102 -21.19 1.51 -25.83
N LEU A 103 -20.36 2.51 -26.16
CA LEU A 103 -19.73 2.63 -27.47
C LEU A 103 -18.75 1.48 -27.73
N VAL A 104 -17.95 1.10 -26.74
CA VAL A 104 -17.03 -0.06 -26.85
C VAL A 104 -17.81 -1.35 -27.08
N VAL A 105 -18.90 -1.58 -26.33
CA VAL A 105 -19.76 -2.77 -26.51
C VAL A 105 -20.39 -2.80 -27.90
N LEU A 106 -20.86 -1.66 -28.41
CA LEU A 106 -21.38 -1.55 -29.77
C LEU A 106 -20.33 -1.86 -30.83
N LEU A 107 -19.10 -1.34 -30.67
CA LEU A 107 -18.00 -1.62 -31.60
C LEU A 107 -17.64 -3.11 -31.61
N ILE A 108 -17.52 -3.74 -30.44
CA ILE A 108 -17.25 -5.18 -30.32
C ILE A 108 -18.36 -5.99 -31.00
N THR A 109 -19.62 -5.64 -30.73
CA THR A 109 -20.78 -6.33 -31.31
C THR A 109 -20.80 -6.17 -32.82
N CYS A 110 -20.51 -4.97 -33.34
CA CYS A 110 -20.43 -4.70 -34.77
C CYS A 110 -19.30 -5.49 -35.45
N MET A 111 -18.10 -5.51 -34.85
CA MET A 111 -16.98 -6.31 -35.35
C MET A 111 -17.29 -7.81 -35.37
N ASN A 112 -17.88 -8.33 -34.29
CA ASN A 112 -18.29 -9.73 -34.22
C ASN A 112 -19.33 -10.06 -35.29
N THR A 113 -20.32 -9.20 -35.47
CA THR A 113 -21.36 -9.38 -36.49
C THR A 113 -20.76 -9.37 -37.89
N TYR A 114 -19.87 -8.42 -38.19
CA TYR A 114 -19.19 -8.33 -39.47
C TYR A 114 -18.35 -9.56 -39.77
N ASN A 115 -17.60 -10.05 -38.77
CA ASN A 115 -16.80 -11.26 -38.91
C ASN A 115 -17.67 -12.51 -39.12
N SER A 116 -18.78 -12.64 -38.38
CA SER A 116 -19.75 -13.70 -38.58
C SER A 116 -20.33 -13.68 -40.00
N THR A 117 -20.73 -12.51 -40.51
CA THR A 117 -21.25 -12.38 -41.88
C THR A 117 -20.24 -12.83 -42.93
N LYS A 118 -18.97 -12.43 -42.80
CA LYS A 118 -17.90 -12.90 -43.69
C LYS A 118 -17.70 -14.41 -43.65
N GLN A 119 -17.78 -15.01 -42.46
CA GLN A 119 -17.69 -16.46 -42.31
C GLN A 119 -18.88 -17.16 -42.96
N PHE A 120 -20.10 -16.63 -42.79
CA PHE A 120 -21.29 -17.16 -43.46
C PHE A 120 -21.18 -17.08 -44.98
N GLU A 121 -20.73 -15.96 -45.53
CA GLU A 121 -20.52 -15.80 -46.98
C GLU A 121 -19.46 -16.80 -47.50
N ALA A 122 -18.34 -16.93 -46.81
CA ALA A 122 -17.30 -17.89 -47.17
C ALA A 122 -17.82 -19.35 -47.11
N ASN A 123 -18.64 -19.69 -46.12
CA ASN A 123 -19.24 -21.01 -46.00
C ASN A 123 -20.29 -21.28 -47.07
N ASP A 124 -21.10 -20.29 -47.43
CA ASP A 124 -22.07 -20.39 -48.53
C ASP A 124 -21.35 -20.62 -49.87
N ILE A 125 -20.29 -19.87 -50.17
CA ILE A 125 -19.48 -20.10 -51.39
C ILE A 125 -18.90 -21.51 -51.41
N LYS A 126 -18.35 -21.99 -50.29
CA LYS A 126 -17.83 -23.37 -50.18
C LYS A 126 -18.92 -24.41 -50.39
N TYR A 127 -20.10 -24.20 -49.80
CA TYR A 127 -21.25 -25.10 -49.97
C TYR A 127 -21.71 -25.16 -51.43
N ARG A 128 -21.83 -24.01 -52.10
CA ARG A 128 -22.18 -23.93 -53.53
C ARG A 128 -21.13 -24.62 -54.40
N ALA A 129 -19.85 -24.38 -54.12
CA ALA A 129 -18.76 -25.04 -54.82
C ALA A 129 -18.85 -26.57 -54.68
N LEU A 130 -19.05 -27.06 -53.45
CA LEU A 130 -19.20 -28.49 -53.17
C LEU A 130 -20.41 -29.11 -53.88
N LYS A 131 -21.51 -28.36 -53.98
CA LYS A 131 -22.72 -28.78 -54.70
C LYS A 131 -22.50 -28.85 -56.21
N MET A 132 -21.68 -27.95 -56.77
CA MET A 132 -21.36 -27.91 -58.21
C MET A 132 -20.30 -28.93 -58.60
N SER A 133 -19.27 -29.12 -57.78
CA SER A 133 -18.15 -30.03 -58.07
C SER A 133 -18.36 -31.45 -57.54
N GLY A 134 -19.34 -31.65 -56.66
CA GLY A 134 -19.61 -32.92 -56.00
C GLY A 134 -20.23 -33.97 -56.93
N GLY A 135 -19.85 -35.23 -56.75
CA GLY A 135 -20.52 -36.35 -57.41
C GLY A 135 -21.98 -36.49 -56.96
N LYS A 136 -22.80 -37.21 -57.74
CA LYS A 136 -24.25 -37.41 -57.48
C LYS A 136 -24.57 -37.89 -56.06
N ASN A 137 -23.72 -38.74 -55.50
CA ASN A 137 -23.89 -39.26 -54.13
C ASN A 137 -23.66 -38.18 -53.06
N LEU A 138 -22.66 -37.33 -53.25
CA LEU A 138 -22.37 -36.24 -52.32
C LEU A 138 -23.50 -35.20 -52.31
N VAL A 139 -24.01 -34.86 -53.48
CA VAL A 139 -25.15 -33.95 -53.62
C VAL A 139 -26.39 -34.51 -52.90
N ARG A 140 -26.69 -35.81 -53.07
CA ARG A 140 -27.80 -36.46 -52.36
C ARG A 140 -27.61 -36.42 -50.84
N LEU A 141 -26.39 -36.66 -50.37
CA LEU A 141 -26.07 -36.57 -48.94
C LEU A 141 -26.27 -35.16 -48.40
N LEU A 142 -25.81 -34.14 -49.13
CA LEU A 142 -26.00 -32.73 -48.75
C LEU A 142 -27.49 -32.39 -48.61
N TYR A 143 -28.31 -32.81 -49.58
CA TYR A 143 -29.77 -32.61 -49.50
C TYR A 143 -30.40 -33.34 -48.31
N TYR A 144 -29.95 -34.56 -48.01
CA TYR A 144 -30.44 -35.31 -46.85
C TYR A 144 -30.09 -34.62 -45.53
N ILE A 145 -28.85 -34.16 -45.40
CA ILE A 145 -28.38 -33.43 -44.21
C ILE A 145 -29.15 -32.11 -44.06
N ASP A 146 -29.30 -31.35 -45.14
CA ASP A 146 -30.04 -30.09 -45.16
C ASP A 146 -31.52 -30.29 -44.78
N SER A 147 -32.17 -31.30 -45.35
CA SER A 147 -33.54 -31.67 -44.98
C SER A 147 -33.64 -32.11 -43.51
N SER A 148 -32.66 -32.85 -43.00
CA SER A 148 -32.65 -33.32 -41.61
C SER A 148 -32.45 -32.17 -40.63
N TYR A 149 -31.58 -31.21 -40.97
CA TYR A 149 -31.35 -30.00 -40.18
C TYR A 149 -32.61 -29.13 -40.11
N ASN A 150 -33.28 -28.92 -41.25
CA ASN A 150 -34.52 -28.14 -41.31
C ASN A 150 -35.69 -28.82 -40.56
N PHE A 151 -35.71 -30.15 -40.49
CA PHE A 151 -36.73 -30.88 -39.75
C PHE A 151 -36.49 -30.84 -38.24
N ASN A 152 -35.26 -31.11 -37.78
CA ASN A 152 -34.91 -31.08 -36.37
C ASN A 152 -33.42 -30.72 -36.16
N PRO A 153 -33.11 -29.43 -35.94
CA PRO A 153 -31.72 -28.98 -35.85
C PRO A 153 -31.02 -29.50 -34.59
N ASP A 154 -31.74 -29.61 -33.47
CA ASP A 154 -31.16 -30.04 -32.19
C ASP A 154 -30.75 -31.51 -32.21
N SER A 155 -31.61 -32.37 -32.79
CA SER A 155 -31.32 -33.79 -32.96
C SER A 155 -30.11 -34.03 -33.85
N LEU A 156 -30.03 -33.33 -34.98
CA LEU A 156 -28.88 -33.45 -35.89
C LEU A 156 -27.60 -32.98 -35.21
N ARG A 157 -27.64 -31.84 -34.51
CA ARG A 157 -26.49 -31.32 -33.77
C ARG A 157 -26.00 -32.31 -32.73
N GLN A 158 -26.90 -32.86 -31.91
CA GLN A 158 -26.53 -33.81 -30.86
C GLN A 158 -25.94 -35.10 -31.44
N THR A 159 -26.53 -35.60 -32.54
CA THR A 159 -26.04 -36.79 -33.24
C THR A 159 -24.65 -36.56 -33.82
N THR A 160 -24.41 -35.40 -34.45
CA THR A 160 -23.10 -35.04 -35.00
C THR A 160 -22.04 -34.96 -33.90
N ILE A 161 -22.33 -34.31 -32.77
CA ILE A 161 -21.40 -34.22 -31.64
C ILE A 161 -21.05 -35.63 -31.12
N GLN A 162 -22.05 -36.50 -30.94
CA GLN A 162 -21.80 -37.88 -30.49
C GLN A 162 -20.94 -38.68 -31.49
N GLN A 163 -21.11 -38.45 -32.79
CA GLN A 163 -20.28 -39.10 -33.80
C GLN A 163 -18.85 -38.55 -33.81
N GLU A 164 -18.68 -37.24 -33.67
CA GLU A 164 -17.38 -36.59 -33.54
C GLU A 164 -16.61 -37.11 -32.32
N ASP A 165 -17.28 -37.22 -31.17
CA ASP A 165 -16.70 -37.76 -29.94
C ASP A 165 -16.24 -39.22 -30.12
N ARG A 166 -17.09 -40.06 -30.74
CA ARG A 166 -16.73 -41.46 -31.04
C ARG A 166 -15.54 -41.56 -31.98
N LEU A 167 -15.48 -40.74 -33.03
CA LEU A 167 -14.35 -40.70 -33.95
C LEU A 167 -13.07 -40.24 -33.25
N ALA A 168 -13.16 -39.25 -32.37
CA ALA A 168 -12.04 -38.78 -31.57
C ALA A 168 -11.52 -39.88 -30.63
N GLU A 169 -12.41 -40.63 -29.97
CA GLU A 169 -12.05 -41.78 -29.13
C GLU A 169 -11.38 -42.89 -29.93
N GLN A 170 -11.95 -43.28 -31.08
CA GLN A 170 -11.34 -44.28 -31.96
C GLN A 170 -9.96 -43.87 -32.43
N THR A 171 -9.78 -42.60 -32.79
CA THR A 171 -8.47 -42.06 -33.21
C THR A 171 -7.45 -42.11 -32.07
N LYS A 172 -7.87 -41.78 -30.84
CA LYS A 172 -7.02 -41.91 -29.65
C LYS A 172 -6.61 -43.37 -29.40
N LEU A 173 -7.55 -44.31 -29.50
CA LEU A 173 -7.29 -45.73 -29.33
C LEU A 173 -6.33 -46.27 -30.39
N LEU A 174 -6.52 -45.89 -31.65
CA LEU A 174 -5.62 -46.28 -32.76
C LEU A 174 -4.21 -45.73 -32.54
N ARG A 175 -4.10 -44.48 -32.06
CA ARG A 175 -2.79 -43.89 -31.73
C ARG A 175 -2.09 -44.66 -30.60
N LEU A 176 -2.82 -44.98 -29.53
CA LEU A 176 -2.30 -45.77 -28.41
C LEU A 176 -1.92 -47.19 -28.82
N ALA A 177 -2.69 -47.80 -29.73
CA ALA A 177 -2.36 -49.12 -30.28
C ALA A 177 -1.04 -49.07 -31.08
N GLY A 178 -0.87 -48.05 -31.92
CA GLY A 178 0.37 -47.85 -32.68
C GLY A 178 1.59 -47.55 -31.81
N GLU A 179 1.42 -46.81 -30.71
CA GLU A 179 2.49 -46.60 -29.72
C GLU A 179 2.90 -47.92 -29.05
N LYS A 180 1.92 -48.72 -28.59
CA LYS A 180 2.19 -50.04 -27.97
C LYS A 180 2.82 -51.05 -28.93
N GLU A 181 2.45 -51.00 -30.21
CA GLU A 181 3.06 -51.86 -31.24
C GLU A 181 4.56 -51.55 -31.38
N ARG A 182 4.92 -50.26 -31.44
CA ARG A 182 6.33 -49.83 -31.47
C ARG A 182 7.10 -50.24 -30.22
N ASP A 183 6.53 -50.05 -29.04
CA ASP A 183 7.16 -50.47 -27.77
C ASP A 183 7.41 -51.99 -27.76
N ALA A 184 6.46 -52.77 -28.26
CA ALA A 184 6.60 -54.22 -28.35
C ALA A 184 7.67 -54.65 -29.36
N GLU A 185 7.82 -53.94 -30.49
CA GLU A 185 8.91 -54.16 -31.45
C GLU A 185 10.28 -53.85 -30.84
N GLU A 186 10.41 -52.73 -30.11
CA GLU A 186 11.65 -52.38 -29.42
C GLU A 186 12.04 -53.42 -28.35
N LEU A 187 11.06 -53.90 -27.56
CA LEU A 187 11.31 -54.95 -26.57
C LEU A 187 11.74 -56.27 -27.24
N LYS A 188 11.13 -56.64 -28.38
CA LYS A 188 11.55 -57.81 -29.17
C LYS A 188 12.96 -57.66 -29.73
N ALA A 189 13.36 -56.46 -30.17
CA ALA A 189 14.71 -56.19 -30.65
C ALA A 189 15.73 -56.36 -29.52
N LYS A 190 15.49 -55.73 -28.35
CA LYS A 190 16.35 -55.87 -27.15
C LYS A 190 16.46 -57.32 -26.66
N ALA A 191 15.37 -58.07 -26.71
CA ALA A 191 15.37 -59.49 -26.34
C ALA A 191 16.18 -60.38 -27.31
N LYS A 192 16.32 -59.98 -28.58
CA LYS A 192 17.18 -60.68 -29.55
C LYS A 192 18.66 -60.33 -29.37
N GLU A 193 18.99 -59.12 -28.95
CA GLU A 193 20.38 -58.69 -28.70
C GLU A 193 20.97 -59.25 -27.40
N SER A 194 20.12 -59.62 -26.44
CA SER A 194 20.53 -60.15 -25.13
C SER A 194 20.67 -61.67 -25.07
N ARG A 195 20.59 -62.36 -26.22
CA ARG A 195 20.63 -63.82 -26.35
C ARG A 195 21.81 -64.26 -27.23
#